data_AF-A0A535TWT1-F1
#
_entry.id   AF-A0A535TWT1-F1
#
_cell.length_a   1.000
_cell.length_b   1.000
_cell.length_c   1.000
_cell.angle_alpha   90.00
_cell.angle_beta   90.00
_cell.angle_gamma   90.00
#
_symmetry.space_group_name_H-M   'P 1'
#
loop_
_entity.id
_entity.type
_entity.pdbx_description
1 polymer ?
#
loop_
_entity_poly.entity_id
_entity_poly.type
_entity_poly.pdbx_seq_one_letter_code
_entity_poly.pdbx_strand_id
1 'polypeptide(L)' 'MTSREVGVLKLVAAGLTNREIADRLGVSSRTVDAHLRSVFAKIGVGSRSAATRYAVEHALV' A
#
# COMPACT_ATOMS: atom_id res chain seq x y z
N MET A 1 -7.79 -8.39 -4.14
CA MET A 1 -7.56 -6.97 -3.79
C MET A 1 -8.29 -6.09 -4.80
N THR A 2 -8.64 -4.85 -4.43
CA THR A 2 -9.21 -3.86 -5.36
C THR A 2 -8.12 -3.15 -6.15
N SER A 3 -8.47 -2.51 -7.27
CA SER A 3 -7.52 -1.69 -8.05
C SER A 3 -6.87 -0.60 -7.21
N ARG A 4 -7.62 -0.05 -6.24
CA ARG A 4 -7.12 1.00 -5.34
C ARG A 4 -6.08 0.45 -4.35
N GLU A 5 -6.34 -0.72 -3.78
CA GLU A 5 -5.42 -1.41 -2.89
C GLU A 5 -4.11 -1.79 -3.57
N VAL A 6 -4.18 -2.28 -4.82
CA VAL A 6 -2.98 -2.58 -5.61
C VAL A 6 -2.20 -1.29 -5.89
N GLY A 7 -2.87 -0.21 -6.27
CA GLY A 7 -2.23 1.09 -6.49
C GLY A 7 -1.50 1.61 -5.24
N VAL A 8 -2.15 1.53 -4.07
CA VAL A 8 -1.53 1.90 -2.79
C VAL A 8 -0.32 1.01 -2.47
N LEU A 9 -0.43 -0.31 -2.64
CA LEU A 9 0.66 -1.24 -2.38
C LEU A 9 1.90 -0.97 -3.26
N LYS A 10 1.69 -0.67 -4.56
CA LYS A 10 2.78 -0.30 -5.48
C LYS A 10 3.51 0.96 -5.03
N LEU A 11 2.77 2.00 -4.64
CA LEU A 11 3.37 3.25 -4.17
C LEU A 11 4.12 3.07 -2.84
N VAL A 12 3.62 2.19 -1.95
CA VAL A 12 4.35 1.82 -0.74
C VAL A 12 5.67 1.14 -1.07
N ALA A 13 5.66 0.19 -2.01
CA ALA A 13 6.85 -0.52 -2.44
C ALA A 13 7.86 0.38 -3.16
N ALA A 14 7.38 1.46 -3.80
CA ALA A 14 8.21 2.54 -4.33
C ALA A 14 8.75 3.52 -3.25
N GLY A 15 8.47 3.28 -1.97
CA GLY A 15 9.01 4.05 -0.85
C GLY A 15 8.17 5.25 -0.38
N LEU A 16 7.01 5.53 -1.01
CA LEU A 16 6.23 6.73 -0.70
C LEU A 16 5.51 6.63 0.65
N THR A 17 5.63 7.65 1.48
CA THR A 17 4.87 7.82 2.72
C THR A 17 3.35 7.90 2.47
N ASN A 18 2.55 7.65 3.51
CA ASN A 18 1.09 7.76 3.38
C ASN A 18 0.63 9.16 2.95
N ARG A 19 1.40 10.22 3.27
CA ARG A 19 1.12 11.58 2.84
C ARG A 19 1.36 11.77 1.34
N GLU A 20 2.51 11.34 0.83
CA GLU A 20 2.81 11.41 -0.61
C GLU A 20 1.83 10.57 -1.44
N ILE A 21 1.44 9.40 -0.92
CA ILE A 21 0.41 8.57 -1.54
C ILE A 21 -0.94 9.31 -1.54
N ALA A 22 -1.33 9.91 -0.42
CA ALA A 22 -2.57 10.66 -0.30
C ALA A 22 -2.63 11.82 -1.31
N ASP A 23 -1.55 12.58 -1.42
CA ASP A 23 -1.42 13.70 -2.35
C ASP A 23 -1.53 13.22 -3.81
N ARG A 24 -0.82 12.13 -4.17
CA ARG A 24 -0.87 11.55 -5.53
C ARG A 24 -2.23 10.97 -5.90
N LEU A 25 -2.94 10.45 -4.90
CA LEU A 25 -4.20 9.75 -5.09
C LEU A 25 -5.43 10.66 -4.90
N GLY A 26 -5.25 11.91 -4.48
CA GLY A 26 -6.33 12.87 -4.23
C GLY A 26 -7.23 12.46 -3.05
N VAL A 27 -6.66 11.85 -2.01
CA VAL A 27 -7.39 11.38 -0.82
C VAL A 27 -6.69 11.81 0.46
N SER A 28 -7.28 11.53 1.63
CA SER A 28 -6.62 11.78 2.91
C SER A 28 -5.60 10.67 3.25
N SER A 29 -4.58 11.00 4.05
CA SER A 29 -3.66 10.01 4.62
C SER A 29 -4.36 8.94 5.47
N ARG A 30 -5.49 9.29 6.10
CA ARG A 30 -6.37 8.35 6.81
C ARG A 30 -7.02 7.33 5.86
N THR A 31 -7.42 7.76 4.67
CA THR A 31 -7.94 6.86 3.63
C THR A 31 -6.86 5.89 3.14
N VAL A 32 -5.62 6.37 2.99
CA VAL A 32 -4.48 5.51 2.66
C VAL A 32 -4.21 4.48 3.77
N ASP A 33 -4.26 4.89 5.04
CA ASP A 33 -4.13 3.99 6.19
C ASP A 33 -5.19 2.87 6.18
N ALA A 34 -6.46 3.23 5.92
CA ALA A 34 -7.54 2.26 5.81
C ALA A 34 -7.31 1.24 4.67
N HIS A 35 -6.84 1.70 3.51
CA HIS A 35 -6.46 0.80 2.43
C HIS A 35 -5.30 -0.11 2.85
N LEU A 36 -4.25 0.41 3.48
CA LEU A 36 -3.11 -0.39 3.93
C LEU A 36 -3.50 -1.45 4.95
N ARG A 37 -4.38 -1.14 5.91
CA ARG A 37 -4.93 -2.15 6.84
C ARG A 37 -5.64 -3.28 6.10
N SER A 38 -6.45 -2.96 5.09
CA SER A 38 -7.12 -3.98 4.29
C SER A 38 -6.12 -4.80 3.47
N VAL A 39 -5.10 -4.16 2.88
CA VAL A 39 -4.03 -4.84 2.15
C VAL A 39 -3.28 -5.80 3.07
N PHE A 40 -2.82 -5.31 4.23
CA PHE A 40 -2.06 -6.09 5.21
C PHE A 40 -2.83 -7.33 5.65
N ALA A 41 -4.12 -7.19 5.96
CA ALA A 41 -4.99 -8.32 6.29
C ALA A 41 -5.13 -9.31 5.12
N LYS A 42 -5.27 -8.82 3.88
CA LYS A 42 -5.43 -9.65 2.67
C LYS A 42 -4.18 -10.43 2.29
N ILE A 43 -3.00 -9.87 2.53
CA ILE A 43 -1.72 -10.50 2.19
C ILE A 43 -1.05 -11.16 3.40
N GLY A 44 -1.70 -11.14 4.57
CA GLY A 44 -1.23 -11.82 5.79
C GLY A 44 0.04 -11.22 6.40
N VAL A 45 0.27 -9.91 6.25
CA VAL A 45 1.47 -9.24 6.80
C VAL A 45 1.10 -8.23 7.87
N GLY A 46 2.00 -8.03 8.85
CA GLY A 46 1.79 -7.11 9.96
C GLY A 46 2.45 -5.74 9.82
N SER A 47 3.21 -5.50 8.75
CA SER A 47 4.02 -4.29 8.63
C SER A 47 4.15 -3.79 7.19
N ARG A 48 4.47 -2.50 7.08
CA ARG A 48 4.78 -1.84 5.82
C ARG A 48 6.00 -2.43 5.11
N SER A 49 7.02 -2.81 5.86
CA SER A 49 8.22 -3.45 5.32
C SER A 49 7.91 -4.85 4.77
N ALA A 50 7.08 -5.63 5.48
CA ALA A 50 6.62 -6.92 5.00
C ALA A 50 5.72 -6.79 3.75
N ALA A 51 4.86 -5.77 3.68
CA ALA A 51 4.07 -5.48 2.49
C ALA A 51 4.94 -5.05 1.29
N THR A 52 6.00 -4.29 1.53
CA THR A 52 6.98 -3.92 0.49
C THR A 52 7.68 -5.16 -0.06
N ARG A 53 8.14 -6.05 0.83
CA ARG A 53 8.75 -7.34 0.43
C ARG A 53 7.77 -8.19 -0.38
N TYR A 54 6.53 -8.31 0.07
CA TYR A 54 5.47 -9.03 -0.65
C TYR A 54 5.29 -8.50 -2.07
N ALA A 55 5.26 -7.18 -2.24
CA ALA A 55 5.09 -6.56 -3.56
C ALA A 55 6.25 -6.88 -4.52
N VAL A 56 7.49 -6.90 -4.03
CA VAL A 56 8.67 -7.29 -4.82
C VAL A 56 8.61 -8.77 -5.19
N GLU A 57 8.30 -9.66 -4.23
CA GLU A 57 8.23 -11.11 -4.47
C GLU A 57 7.16 -11.51 -5.50
N HIS A 58 6.08 -10.74 -5.58
CA HIS A 58 4.96 -11.01 -6.49
C HIS A 58 5.02 -10.15 -7.77
N ALA A 59 6.17 -9.53 -8.07
CA ALA A 59 6.40 -8.70 -9.26
C ALA A 59 5.34 -7.60 -9.46
N LEU A 60 4.86 -7.01 -8.36
CA LEU A 60 3.94 -5.87 -8.40
C LEU A 60 4.68 -4.55 -8.64
N VAL A 61 5.99 -4.55 -8.48
CA VAL A 61 6.95 -3.47 -8.75
C VAL A 61 8.24 -4.02 -9.34
#